data_AF-A0A5E4SDM2-F1
#
_entry.id   AF-A0A5E4SDM2-F1
#
_cell.length_a   1.000
_cell.length_b   1.000
_cell.length_c   1.000
_cell.angle_alpha   90.00
_cell.angle_beta   90.00
_cell.angle_gamma   90.00
#
_symmetry.space_group_name_H-M   'P 1'
#
loop_
_entity.id
_entity.type
_entity.pdbx_description
1 polymer ?
#
loop_
_entity_poly.entity_id
_entity_poly.type
_entity_poly.pdbx_seq_one_letter_code
_entity_poly.pdbx_strand_id
1 'polypeptide(L)'
;MLTGNALVAAASADPSTPVGVWRIVDETGDPKALITITEKDGEVVGALTKSLGRPDALERRCNECTDARRGKKLQGMQIIRGLRKDPDGDEYVGGKILDPDSGSEYGCKLRVVEGGKKLEVRGYFGISLLGRTQTWIREQ
;
A
#
# COMPACT_ATOMS: atom_id res chain seq x y z
N MET A 1 -27.76 -17.57 -38.34
CA MET A 1 -26.50 -17.00 -37.81
C MET A 1 -26.81 -16.47 -36.42
N LEU A 2 -26.34 -17.12 -35.35
CA LEU A 2 -26.53 -16.68 -33.97
C LEU A 2 -25.24 -16.00 -33.53
N THR A 3 -25.24 -14.67 -33.49
CA THR A 3 -24.16 -13.87 -32.90
C THR A 3 -24.29 -13.92 -31.38
N GLY A 4 -23.46 -14.73 -30.73
CA GLY A 4 -23.35 -14.76 -29.27
C GLY A 4 -22.55 -13.57 -28.77
N ASN A 5 -23.19 -12.69 -27.99
CA ASN A 5 -22.56 -11.54 -27.37
C ASN A 5 -21.89 -12.00 -26.06
N ALA A 6 -20.56 -12.10 -26.05
CA ALA A 6 -19.81 -12.41 -24.83
C ALA A 6 -19.78 -11.17 -23.92
N LEU A 7 -20.48 -11.24 -22.79
CA LEU A 7 -20.35 -10.27 -21.69
C LEU A 7 -19.01 -10.51 -21.01
N VAL A 8 -18.09 -9.55 -21.15
CA VAL A 8 -16.85 -9.51 -20.35
C VAL A 8 -17.24 -9.01 -18.96
N ALA A 9 -17.26 -9.91 -17.97
CA ALA A 9 -17.41 -9.53 -16.58
C ALA A 9 -16.15 -8.79 -16.10
N ALA A 10 -16.30 -7.51 -15.75
CA ALA A 10 -15.26 -6.79 -15.03
C ALA A 10 -15.14 -7.41 -13.63
N ALA A 11 -14.03 -8.08 -13.35
CA ALA A 11 -13.74 -8.59 -12.01
C ALA A 11 -13.61 -7.39 -11.05
N SER A 12 -14.63 -7.13 -10.24
CA SER A 12 -14.55 -6.20 -9.13
C SER A 12 -13.56 -6.77 -8.11
N ALA A 13 -12.53 -6.01 -7.75
CA ALA A 13 -11.63 -6.40 -6.67
C ALA A 13 -12.44 -6.66 -5.39
N ASP A 14 -12.20 -7.80 -4.74
CA ASP A 14 -12.88 -8.14 -3.49
C ASP A 14 -12.54 -7.06 -2.43
N PRO A 15 -13.56 -6.34 -1.91
CA PRO A 15 -13.34 -5.23 -0.97
C PRO A 15 -12.75 -5.68 0.37
N SER A 16 -12.75 -6.98 0.68
CA SER A 16 -12.09 -7.54 1.86
C SER A 16 -10.57 -7.70 1.71
N THR A 17 -10.05 -7.54 0.49
CA THR A 17 -8.61 -7.62 0.20
C THR A 17 -7.95 -6.24 0.21
N PRO A 18 -6.64 -6.14 0.51
CA PRO A 18 -5.92 -4.87 0.50
C PRO A 18 -5.61 -4.41 -0.94
N VAL A 19 -5.89 -5.22 -1.96
CA VAL A 19 -5.71 -4.84 -3.37
C VAL A 19 -6.61 -3.65 -3.71
N GLY A 20 -6.01 -2.61 -4.27
CA GLY A 20 -6.70 -1.37 -4.59
C GLY A 20 -5.80 -0.13 -4.49
N VAL A 21 -6.43 1.03 -4.64
CA VAL A 21 -5.76 2.34 -4.48
C VAL A 21 -6.17 2.94 -3.13
N TRP A 22 -5.18 3.40 -2.38
CA TRP A 22 -5.35 3.88 -1.02
C TRP A 22 -4.76 5.26 -0.87
N ARG A 23 -5.51 6.17 -0.27
CA ARG A 23 -5.14 7.53 0.05
C ARG A 23 -4.58 7.61 1.47
N ILE A 24 -3.36 8.10 1.56
CA ILE A 24 -2.73 8.47 2.82
C ILE A 24 -3.24 9.85 3.21
N VAL A 25 -3.72 9.97 4.45
CA VAL A 25 -4.13 11.22 5.08
C VAL A 25 -3.22 11.51 6.28
N ASP A 26 -2.98 12.78 6.60
CA ASP A 26 -2.33 13.14 7.86
C ASP A 26 -3.33 13.22 9.02
N GLU A 27 -2.86 13.71 10.17
CA GLU A 27 -3.65 13.84 11.39
C GLU A 27 -4.81 14.83 11.26
N THR A 28 -4.73 15.79 10.34
CA THR A 28 -5.83 16.75 10.04
C THR A 28 -6.79 16.21 9.00
N GLY A 29 -6.49 15.06 8.37
CA GLY A 29 -7.27 14.45 7.31
C GLY A 29 -6.89 14.91 5.90
N ASP A 30 -5.82 15.70 5.76
CA ASP A 30 -5.39 16.23 4.48
C ASP A 30 -4.68 15.15 3.65
N PRO A 31 -5.05 15.00 2.36
CA PRO A 31 -4.50 13.95 1.52
C PRO A 31 -3.04 14.22 1.14
N LYS A 32 -2.17 13.24 1.37
CA LYS A 32 -0.74 13.33 1.05
C LYS A 32 -0.37 12.65 -0.26
N ALA A 33 -0.80 11.42 -0.42
CA ALA A 33 -0.41 10.58 -1.54
C ALA A 33 -1.37 9.41 -1.77
N LEU A 34 -1.26 8.78 -2.93
CA LEU A 34 -1.89 7.51 -3.27
C LEU A 34 -0.86 6.39 -3.33
N ILE A 35 -1.20 5.27 -2.71
CA ILE A 35 -0.51 3.98 -2.83
C ILE A 35 -1.40 3.04 -3.62
N THR A 36 -0.83 2.37 -4.61
CA THR A 36 -1.49 1.26 -5.30
C THR A 36 -0.94 -0.04 -4.76
N ILE A 37 -1.84 -0.86 -4.21
CA ILE A 37 -1.54 -2.19 -3.69
C ILE A 37 -2.00 -3.24 -4.69
N THR A 38 -1.10 -4.15 -5.03
CA THR A 38 -1.36 -5.29 -5.93
C THR A 38 -0.94 -6.57 -5.25
N GLU A 39 -1.55 -7.67 -5.67
CA GLU A 39 -1.16 -9.02 -5.25
C GLU A 39 -0.66 -9.82 -6.45
N LYS A 40 0.45 -10.53 -6.27
CA LYS A 40 0.99 -11.46 -7.25
C LYS A 40 1.54 -12.68 -6.53
N ASP A 41 1.14 -13.88 -6.93
CA ASP A 41 1.60 -15.14 -6.35
C ASP A 41 1.45 -15.19 -4.81
N GLY A 42 0.33 -14.64 -4.33
CA GLY A 42 0.00 -14.54 -2.90
C GLY A 42 0.82 -13.52 -2.11
N GLU A 43 1.68 -12.74 -2.77
CA GLU A 43 2.44 -11.66 -2.16
C GLU A 43 1.78 -10.31 -2.46
N VAL A 44 1.48 -9.56 -1.41
CA VAL A 44 0.95 -8.21 -1.46
C VAL A 44 2.09 -7.20 -1.44
N VAL A 45 2.09 -6.31 -2.44
CA VAL A 45 3.07 -5.23 -2.61
C VAL A 45 2.36 -3.90 -2.80
N GLY A 46 3.01 -2.80 -2.41
CA GLY A 46 2.43 -1.46 -2.53
C GLY A 46 3.42 -0.44 -3.06
N ALA A 47 2.99 0.36 -4.04
CA ALA A 47 3.80 1.38 -4.69
C ALA A 47 3.17 2.77 -4.64
N LEU A 48 4.00 3.80 -4.50
CA LEU A 48 3.57 5.20 -4.48
C LEU A 48 3.25 5.69 -5.90
N THR A 49 2.00 6.03 -6.18
CA THR A 49 1.55 6.32 -7.57
C THR A 49 1.15 7.76 -7.81
N LYS A 50 0.71 8.51 -6.78
CA LYS A 50 0.34 9.93 -6.91
C LYS A 50 0.70 10.72 -5.64
N SER A 51 1.15 11.97 -5.77
CA SER A 51 1.14 12.93 -4.65
C SER A 51 -0.07 13.83 -4.79
N LEU A 52 -0.74 14.12 -3.67
CA LEU A 52 -1.99 14.90 -3.63
C LEU A 52 -1.82 16.29 -3.01
N GLY A 53 -0.75 16.52 -2.22
CA GLY A 53 -0.50 17.81 -1.57
C GLY A 53 0.70 18.60 -2.10
N ARG A 54 1.55 17.98 -2.93
CA ARG A 54 2.82 18.55 -3.41
C ARG A 54 3.12 18.05 -4.83
N PRO A 55 2.98 18.89 -5.88
CA PRO A 55 3.17 18.46 -7.27
C PRO A 55 4.55 17.83 -7.54
N ASP A 56 5.58 18.29 -6.82
CA ASP A 56 6.98 17.88 -6.93
C ASP A 56 7.34 16.67 -6.06
N ALA A 57 6.46 16.23 -5.15
CA ALA A 57 6.84 15.24 -4.15
C ALA A 57 7.15 13.85 -4.73
N LEU A 58 6.58 13.49 -5.89
CA LEU A 58 6.90 12.23 -6.55
C LEU A 58 8.19 12.26 -7.39
N GLU A 59 8.62 13.45 -7.78
CA GLU A 59 9.87 13.68 -8.51
C GLU A 59 11.09 13.62 -7.59
N ARG A 60 10.87 13.74 -6.27
CA ARG A 60 11.88 13.46 -5.25
C ARG A 60 12.47 12.07 -5.45
N ARG A 61 13.73 11.92 -5.04
CA ARG A 61 14.45 10.65 -5.05
C ARG A 61 14.66 10.19 -3.63
N CYS A 62 14.62 8.88 -3.40
CA CYS A 62 15.01 8.32 -2.10
C CYS A 62 16.53 8.33 -1.97
N ASN A 63 17.08 9.42 -1.43
CA ASN A 63 18.53 9.56 -1.27
C ASN A 63 19.08 8.79 -0.07
N GLU A 64 18.24 8.61 0.96
CA GLU A 64 18.58 7.91 2.20
C GLU A 64 18.41 6.38 2.09
N CYS A 65 17.73 5.89 1.05
CA CYS A 65 17.63 4.45 0.81
C CYS A 65 19.02 3.81 0.67
N THR A 66 19.21 2.64 1.26
CA THR A 66 20.48 1.91 1.24
C THR A 66 20.49 0.75 0.23
N ASP A 67 19.37 0.50 -0.44
CA ASP A 67 19.20 -0.59 -1.40
C ASP A 67 19.06 -0.10 -2.85
N ALA A 68 18.58 -0.97 -3.74
CA ALA A 68 18.37 -0.67 -5.16
C ALA A 68 17.45 0.53 -5.45
N ARG A 69 16.71 1.04 -4.45
CA ARG A 69 15.89 2.24 -4.56
C ARG A 69 16.66 3.53 -4.35
N ARG A 70 17.93 3.48 -3.91
CA ARG A 70 18.74 4.68 -3.72
C ARG A 70 18.83 5.51 -5.00
N GLY A 71 18.52 6.80 -4.87
CA GLY A 71 18.52 7.74 -6.00
C GLY A 71 17.41 7.50 -7.03
N LYS A 72 16.47 6.58 -6.80
CA LYS A 72 15.30 6.37 -7.66
C LYS A 72 14.18 7.32 -7.27
N LYS A 73 13.37 7.73 -8.26
CA LYS A 73 12.19 8.57 -8.02
C LYS A 73 11.19 7.85 -7.13
N LEU A 74 10.46 8.62 -6.31
CA LEU A 74 9.39 8.07 -5.48
C LEU A 74 8.19 7.62 -6.31
N GLN A 75 7.96 8.22 -7.48
CA GLN A 75 6.94 7.75 -8.41
C GLN A 75 7.16 6.28 -8.82
N GLY A 76 6.15 5.44 -8.56
CA GLY A 76 6.18 4.01 -8.80
C GLY A 76 7.06 3.22 -7.84
N MET A 77 7.66 3.86 -6.82
CA MET A 77 8.52 3.18 -5.87
C MET A 77 7.70 2.23 -5.01
N GLN A 78 8.07 0.95 -5.05
CA GLN A 78 7.52 -0.04 -4.15
C GLN A 78 8.04 0.19 -2.73
N ILE A 79 7.15 0.63 -1.85
CA ILE A 79 7.43 0.91 -0.45
C ILE A 79 6.92 -0.19 0.47
N ILE A 80 5.92 -0.98 0.06
CA ILE A 80 5.42 -2.15 0.80
C ILE A 80 5.78 -3.43 0.06
N ARG A 81 6.32 -4.44 0.76
CA ARG A 81 6.73 -5.73 0.17
C ARG A 81 6.56 -6.90 1.14
N GLY A 82 6.50 -8.12 0.60
CA GLY A 82 6.61 -9.36 1.38
C GLY A 82 5.40 -9.70 2.25
N LEU A 83 4.30 -8.97 2.13
CA LEU A 83 3.09 -9.26 2.90
C LEU A 83 2.38 -10.47 2.33
N ARG A 84 1.90 -11.36 3.20
CA ARG A 84 1.04 -12.49 2.83
C ARG A 84 -0.14 -12.57 3.77
N LYS A 85 -1.25 -13.12 3.27
CA LYS A 85 -2.44 -13.36 4.09
C LYS A 85 -2.08 -14.27 5.26
N ASP A 86 -2.45 -13.86 6.47
CA ASP A 86 -2.33 -14.71 7.65
C ASP A 86 -3.36 -15.87 7.54
N PRO A 87 -2.95 -17.15 7.61
CA PRO A 87 -3.87 -18.27 7.57
C PRO A 87 -4.84 -18.30 8.77
N ASP A 88 -4.46 -17.67 9.89
CA ASP A 88 -5.19 -17.73 11.15
C ASP A 88 -6.03 -16.46 11.41
N GLY A 89 -6.08 -15.52 10.47
CA GLY A 89 -6.69 -14.21 10.71
C GLY A 89 -7.09 -13.40 9.48
N ASP A 90 -7.50 -12.16 9.74
CA ASP A 90 -7.91 -11.21 8.70
C ASP A 90 -6.76 -10.28 8.24
N GLU A 91 -5.59 -10.38 8.87
CA GLU A 91 -4.42 -9.54 8.58
C GLU A 91 -3.57 -10.09 7.42
N TYR A 92 -2.73 -9.21 6.87
CA TYR A 92 -1.60 -9.56 6.01
C TYR A 92 -0.33 -9.21 6.76
N VAL A 93 0.59 -10.16 6.90
CA VAL A 93 1.72 -10.11 7.84
C VAL A 93 3.05 -10.47 7.16
N GLY A 94 4.15 -10.36 7.91
CA GLY A 94 5.49 -10.75 7.47
C GLY A 94 6.19 -9.77 6.51
N GLY A 95 5.52 -8.67 6.17
CA GLY A 95 6.03 -7.71 5.20
C GLY A 95 6.91 -6.62 5.81
N LYS A 96 7.37 -5.74 4.92
CA LYS A 96 8.13 -4.53 5.26
C LYS A 96 7.51 -3.30 4.61
N ILE A 97 7.70 -2.15 5.27
CA ILE A 97 7.39 -0.83 4.73
C ILE A 97 8.64 0.06 4.80
N LEU A 98 8.94 0.76 3.71
CA LEU A 98 10.00 1.77 3.61
C LEU A 98 9.41 3.16 3.87
N ASP A 99 10.06 3.92 4.74
CA ASP A 99 9.96 5.37 4.76
C ASP A 99 11.01 5.97 3.80
N PRO A 100 10.61 6.54 2.66
CA PRO A 100 11.54 7.08 1.68
C PRO A 100 12.23 8.39 2.13
N ASP A 101 11.71 9.06 3.16
CA ASP A 101 12.29 10.31 3.66
C ASP A 101 13.49 10.05 4.57
N SER A 102 13.43 8.97 5.36
CA SER A 102 14.54 8.54 6.24
C SER A 102 15.35 7.37 5.69
N GLY A 103 14.87 6.70 4.63
CA GLY A 103 15.47 5.47 4.11
C GLY A 103 15.28 4.24 5.01
N SER A 104 14.54 4.38 6.11
CA SER A 104 14.36 3.32 7.10
C SER A 104 13.30 2.31 6.67
N GLU A 105 13.57 1.02 6.93
CA GLU A 105 12.60 -0.05 6.75
C GLU A 105 12.08 -0.57 8.09
N TYR A 106 10.77 -0.82 8.13
CA TYR A 106 10.05 -1.29 9.30
C TYR A 106 9.32 -2.59 8.98
N GLY A 107 9.06 -3.42 9.99
CA GLY A 107 8.10 -4.49 9.85
C GLY A 107 6.72 -3.92 9.55
N CYS A 108 5.95 -4.59 8.70
CA CYS A 108 4.65 -4.12 8.25
C CYS A 108 3.59 -5.21 8.39
N LYS A 109 2.38 -4.80 8.79
CA LYS A 109 1.17 -5.59 8.61
C LYS A 109 0.00 -4.71 8.16
N LEU A 110 -0.94 -5.32 7.44
CA LEU A 110 -2.13 -4.66 6.93
C LEU A 110 -3.39 -5.33 7.45
N ARG A 111 -4.42 -4.54 7.73
CA ARG A 111 -5.77 -5.04 8.00
C ARG A 111 -6.79 -4.19 7.27
N VAL A 112 -7.66 -4.84 6.50
CA VAL A 112 -8.77 -4.16 5.84
C VAL A 112 -9.93 -4.08 6.82
N VAL A 113 -10.46 -2.88 7.04
CA VAL A 113 -11.52 -2.61 8.01
C VAL A 113 -12.66 -1.80 7.40
N GLU A 114 -13.75 -1.62 8.17
CA GLU A 114 -14.95 -0.89 7.74
C GLU A 114 -15.51 -1.36 6.39
N GLY A 115 -15.57 -2.68 6.20
CA GLY A 115 -16.12 -3.28 4.97
C GLY A 115 -15.33 -2.92 3.71
N GLY A 116 -14.01 -2.72 3.84
CA GLY A 116 -13.13 -2.39 2.72
C GLY A 116 -12.82 -0.92 2.57
N LYS A 117 -13.50 -0.03 3.29
CA LYS A 117 -13.34 1.43 3.11
C LYS A 117 -12.03 1.97 3.68
N LYS A 118 -11.44 1.28 4.65
CA LYS A 118 -10.21 1.70 5.33
C LYS A 118 -9.20 0.56 5.39
N LEU A 119 -7.93 0.95 5.41
CA LEU A 119 -6.79 0.06 5.58
C LEU A 119 -5.99 0.53 6.79
N GLU A 120 -5.87 -0.32 7.79
CA GLU A 120 -4.92 -0.12 8.87
C GLU A 120 -3.55 -0.60 8.41
N VAL A 121 -2.59 0.32 8.39
CA VAL A 121 -1.19 0.07 8.02
C VAL A 121 -0.35 0.23 9.26
N ARG A 122 0.18 -0.87 9.79
CA ARG A 122 1.02 -0.84 10.98
C ARG A 122 2.49 -1.04 10.62
N GLY A 123 3.31 -0.04 10.93
CA GLY A 123 4.77 -0.11 10.89
C GLY A 123 5.35 -0.32 12.29
N TYR A 124 6.33 -1.20 12.45
CA TYR A 124 6.93 -1.51 13.76
C TYR A 124 8.43 -1.87 13.68
N PHE A 125 9.12 -1.70 14.81
CA PHE A 125 10.53 -2.09 14.98
C PHE A 125 10.64 -3.40 15.75
N GLY A 126 11.18 -4.44 15.11
CA GLY A 126 11.35 -5.75 15.74
C GLY A 126 10.00 -6.43 16.02
N ILE A 127 9.46 -6.22 17.23
CA ILE A 127 8.15 -6.77 17.62
C ILE A 127 7.01 -5.82 17.26
N SER A 128 5.87 -6.37 16.84
CA SER A 128 4.71 -5.58 16.37
C SER A 128 4.08 -4.70 17.46
N LEU A 129 4.35 -4.95 18.74
CA LEU A 129 3.87 -4.14 19.86
C LEU A 129 4.50 -2.73 19.86
N LEU A 130 5.74 -2.59 19.40
CA LEU A 130 6.48 -1.32 19.35
C LEU A 130 6.40 -0.72 17.95
N GLY A 131 5.28 -0.05 17.67
CA GLY A 131 5.01 0.50 16.36
C GLY A 131 3.87 1.50 16.34
N ARG A 132 3.60 2.03 15.14
CA ARG A 132 2.51 2.98 14.87
C ARG A 132 1.58 2.40 13.81
N THR A 133 0.29 2.68 13.97
CA THR A 133 -0.73 2.35 12.97
C THR A 133 -1.19 3.65 12.32
N GLN A 134 -1.25 3.65 10.99
CA GLN A 134 -1.94 4.67 10.21
C GLN A 134 -3.19 4.07 9.60
N THR A 135 -4.19 4.91 9.34
CA THR A 135 -5.42 4.51 8.66
C THR A 135 -5.49 5.20 7.31
N TRP A 136 -5.49 4.41 6.24
CA TRP A 136 -5.63 4.91 4.87
C TRP A 136 -7.05 4.72 4.38
N ILE A 137 -7.48 5.56 3.44
CA ILE A 137 -8.85 5.55 2.89
C ILE A 137 -8.81 4.94 1.49
N ARG A 138 -9.72 4.01 1.18
CA ARG A 138 -9.81 3.45 -0.18
C ARG A 138 -10.29 4.52 -1.15
N GLU A 139 -9.60 4.67 -2.28
CA GLU A 139 -10.12 5.46 -3.40
C GLU A 139 -11.22 4.68 -4.12
N GLN A 140 -12.34 5.35 -4.38
CA GLN A 140 -13.50 4.78 -5.08
C GLN A 140 -13.36 4.93 -6.60
#